data_AF-A0A6C0EEL8-F1
#
_entry.id   AF-A0A6C0EEL8-F1
#
_cell.length_a   1.000
_cell.length_b   1.000
_cell.length_c   1.000
_cell.angle_alpha   90.00
_cell.angle_beta   90.00
_cell.angle_gamma   90.00
#
_symmetry.space_group_name_H-M   'P 1'
#
loop_
_entity.id
_entity.type
_entity.pdbx_description
1 polymer ?
#
loop_
_entity_poly.entity_id
_entity_poly.type
_entity_poly.pdbx_seq_one_letter_code
_entity_poly.pdbx_strand_id
1 'polypeptide(L)'
;MVNSYQLVNPSIEGNFKSNIKAQNSNEAANLFYNKLAEHFNNSVPEFHFTIKKGSGTGEKFYHYQVKEQRNNNDVQYSIKNFEIQDSDNAISKFKNKLDKFKSKFADPQEGGKKKIKKDKKSKRKNKDESDSSSESDSFSDFDSDNIYKRAKKYLPVNQPIYYWWYDPYVYRLDSVYIPTFYSYVTPYIELSLF
;
A
#
# COMPACT_ATOMS: atom_id res chain seq x y z
N MET A 1 5.47 7.68 -29.43
CA MET A 1 4.31 6.86 -29.00
C MET A 1 4.20 6.98 -27.47
N VAL A 2 3.03 7.33 -26.94
CA VAL A 2 2.84 7.55 -25.49
C VAL A 2 2.36 6.25 -24.84
N ASN A 3 3.00 5.87 -23.73
CA ASN A 3 2.69 4.65 -22.99
C ASN A 3 2.02 5.00 -21.65
N SER A 4 1.17 4.11 -21.15
CA SER A 4 0.58 4.22 -19.81
C SER A 4 1.43 3.49 -18.78
N TYR A 5 1.71 4.15 -17.66
CA TYR A 5 2.48 3.63 -16.54
C TYR A 5 1.70 3.77 -15.24
N GLN A 6 1.85 2.77 -14.38
CA GLN A 6 1.25 2.72 -13.05
C GLN A 6 2.33 2.57 -11.98
N LEU A 7 2.28 3.36 -10.92
CA LEU A 7 3.08 3.13 -9.72
C LEU A 7 2.51 1.94 -8.95
N VAL A 8 3.33 0.92 -8.69
CA VAL A 8 2.90 -0.34 -8.07
C VAL A 8 3.63 -0.69 -6.79
N ASN A 9 4.82 -0.12 -6.56
CA ASN A 9 5.55 -0.23 -5.31
C ASN A 9 6.26 1.10 -5.06
N PRO A 10 5.83 1.93 -4.09
CA PRO A 10 4.72 1.71 -3.17
C PRO A 10 3.36 1.59 -3.88
N SER A 11 2.44 0.81 -3.30
CA SER A 11 1.02 0.86 -3.66
C SER A 11 0.34 1.87 -2.75
N ILE A 12 -0.25 2.88 -3.37
CA ILE A 12 -0.83 4.03 -2.67
C ILE A 12 -2.33 4.02 -2.87
N GLU A 13 -3.07 4.09 -1.76
CA GLU A 13 -4.50 4.32 -1.78
C GLU A 13 -4.81 5.75 -1.33
N GLY A 14 -5.71 6.41 -2.06
CA GLY A 14 -6.12 7.80 -1.86
C GLY A 14 -6.41 8.51 -3.18
N ASN A 15 -6.43 9.85 -3.13
CA ASN A 15 -6.64 10.68 -4.32
C ASN A 15 -5.38 10.86 -5.18
N PHE A 16 -4.26 10.22 -4.79
CA PHE A 16 -3.02 10.23 -5.54
C PHE A 16 -3.18 9.56 -6.91
N LYS A 17 -2.74 10.26 -7.96
CA LYS A 17 -2.79 9.74 -9.34
C LYS A 17 -1.65 8.75 -9.58
N SER A 18 -1.90 7.48 -9.22
CA SER A 18 -0.96 6.37 -9.42
C SER A 18 -0.80 5.92 -10.89
N ASN A 19 -1.57 6.49 -11.82
CA ASN A 19 -1.48 6.23 -13.25
C ASN A 19 -1.10 7.50 -14.02
N ILE A 20 -0.11 7.40 -14.91
CA ILE A 20 0.33 8.51 -15.77
C ILE A 20 0.62 8.02 -17.19
N LYS A 21 0.63 8.97 -18.13
CA LYS A 21 1.05 8.75 -19.51
C LYS A 21 2.41 9.43 -19.72
N ALA A 22 3.36 8.72 -20.32
CA ALA A 22 4.70 9.24 -20.62
C ALA A 22 5.27 8.57 -21.88
N GLN A 23 6.28 9.17 -22.50
CA GLN A 23 6.88 8.61 -23.72
C GLN A 23 7.70 7.37 -23.40
N ASN A 24 8.52 7.44 -22.35
CA ASN A 24 9.39 6.37 -21.90
C ASN A 24 9.28 6.14 -20.38
N SER A 25 9.91 5.07 -19.89
CA SER A 25 9.83 4.66 -18.50
C SER A 25 10.61 5.60 -17.57
N ASN A 26 11.69 6.22 -18.05
CA ASN A 26 12.52 7.16 -17.28
C ASN A 26 11.77 8.48 -17.03
N GLU A 27 11.05 8.97 -18.03
CA GLU A 27 10.17 10.14 -17.92
C GLU A 27 9.04 9.85 -16.94
N ALA A 28 8.42 8.66 -17.04
CA ALA A 28 7.41 8.24 -16.08
C ALA A 28 7.96 8.20 -14.64
N ALA A 29 9.17 7.67 -14.45
CA ALA A 29 9.82 7.59 -13.15
C ALA A 29 10.05 8.98 -12.55
N ASN A 30 10.55 9.94 -13.33
CA ASN A 30 10.70 11.34 -12.89
C ASN A 30 9.36 11.97 -12.51
N LEU A 31 8.33 11.80 -13.33
CA LEU A 31 7.00 12.34 -13.06
C LEU A 31 6.36 11.73 -11.81
N PHE A 32 6.56 10.44 -11.56
CA PHE A 32 6.07 9.80 -10.35
C PHE A 32 6.82 10.29 -9.11
N TYR A 33 8.15 10.34 -9.17
CA TYR A 33 8.94 10.76 -8.02
C TYR A 33 8.64 12.21 -7.63
N ASN A 34 8.53 13.12 -8.60
CA ASN A 34 8.16 14.52 -8.34
C ASN A 34 6.82 14.63 -7.61
N LYS A 35 5.80 13.93 -8.10
CA LYS A 35 4.47 13.93 -7.45
C LYS A 35 4.49 13.30 -6.06
N LEU A 36 5.35 12.31 -5.81
CA LEU A 36 5.48 11.71 -4.48
C LEU A 36 6.20 12.66 -3.52
N ALA A 37 7.32 13.24 -3.97
CA ALA A 37 8.17 14.11 -3.19
C ALA A 37 7.45 15.39 -2.74
N GLU A 38 6.47 15.88 -3.50
CA GLU A 38 5.57 16.98 -3.09
C GLU A 38 4.85 16.71 -1.75
N HIS A 39 4.67 15.44 -1.38
CA HIS A 39 4.02 15.03 -0.14
C HIS A 39 5.01 14.72 0.99
N PHE A 40 6.32 14.71 0.72
CA PHE A 40 7.35 14.38 1.70
C PHE A 40 7.76 15.62 2.51
N ASN A 41 7.81 15.47 3.83
CA ASN A 41 8.21 16.53 4.75
C ASN A 41 9.72 16.56 5.01
N ASN A 42 10.43 15.48 4.67
CA ASN A 42 11.88 15.40 4.84
C ASN A 42 12.52 14.72 3.63
N SER A 43 13.84 14.92 3.48
CA SER A 43 14.62 14.22 2.47
C SER A 43 14.67 12.72 2.76
N VAL A 44 14.54 11.91 1.71
CA VAL A 44 14.67 10.46 1.73
C VAL A 44 15.98 10.12 0.98
N PRO A 45 17.09 9.86 1.70
CA PRO A 45 18.42 9.73 1.08
C PRO A 45 18.46 8.71 -0.06
N GLU A 46 17.73 7.61 0.12
CA GLU A 46 17.63 6.56 -0.87
C GLU A 46 16.23 5.95 -0.88
N PHE A 47 15.61 5.93 -2.06
CA PHE A 47 14.25 5.43 -2.25
C PHE A 47 14.15 4.55 -3.49
N HIS A 48 13.54 3.38 -3.36
CA HIS A 48 13.33 2.46 -4.48
C HIS A 48 11.85 2.35 -4.79
N PHE A 49 11.50 2.42 -6.07
CA PHE A 49 10.12 2.25 -6.49
C PHE A 49 10.01 1.48 -7.80
N THR A 50 8.84 0.89 -8.02
CA THR A 50 8.54 0.09 -9.20
C THR A 50 7.34 0.69 -9.91
N ILE A 51 7.48 0.82 -11.23
CA ILE A 51 6.39 1.18 -12.13
C ILE A 51 6.09 0.02 -13.07
N LYS A 52 4.81 -0.14 -13.41
CA LYS A 52 4.31 -1.11 -14.37
C LYS A 52 3.91 -0.39 -15.64
N LYS A 53 4.37 -0.88 -16.79
CA LYS A 53 3.94 -0.42 -18.11
C LYS A 53 2.80 -1.30 -18.64
N GLY A 54 1.70 -0.67 -19.02
CA GLY A 54 0.53 -1.35 -19.58
C GLY A 54 -0.32 -2.10 -18.57
N SER A 55 -1.38 -2.74 -19.05
CA SER A 55 -2.32 -3.59 -18.31
C SER A 55 -2.58 -4.87 -19.09
N GLY A 56 -2.39 -6.05 -18.50
CA GLY A 56 -2.68 -7.36 -19.12
C GLY A 56 -1.46 -8.24 -19.43
N THR A 57 -1.51 -9.01 -20.52
CA THR A 57 -0.54 -10.07 -20.88
C THR A 57 0.85 -9.59 -21.32
N GLY A 58 1.08 -8.28 -21.43
CA GLY A 58 2.36 -7.66 -21.81
C GLY A 58 2.98 -6.76 -20.73
N GLU A 59 2.59 -6.96 -19.47
CA GLU A 59 3.03 -6.12 -18.35
C GLU A 59 4.54 -6.21 -18.12
N LYS A 60 5.21 -5.05 -18.19
CA LYS A 60 6.65 -4.91 -17.87
C LYS A 60 6.83 -4.07 -16.63
N PHE A 61 7.63 -4.56 -15.69
CA PHE A 61 8.00 -3.87 -14.47
C PHE A 61 9.34 -3.18 -14.68
N TYR A 62 9.44 -1.94 -14.25
CA TYR A 62 10.66 -1.15 -14.28
C TYR A 62 10.92 -0.68 -12.86
N HIS A 63 12.14 -0.91 -12.39
CA HIS A 63 12.55 -0.61 -11.04
C HIS A 63 13.52 0.57 -11.08
N TYR A 64 13.38 1.47 -10.13
CA TYR A 64 14.16 2.68 -10.06
C TYR A 64 14.70 2.88 -8.66
N GLN A 65 15.93 3.36 -8.60
CA GLN A 65 16.58 3.85 -7.40
C GLN A 65 16.67 5.37 -7.51
N VAL A 66 16.22 6.05 -6.47
CA VAL A 66 16.38 7.48 -6.29
C VAL A 66 17.38 7.72 -5.19
N LYS A 67 18.34 8.61 -5.45
CA LYS A 67 19.26 9.11 -4.45
C LYS A 67 19.08 10.60 -4.31
N GLU A 68 18.77 11.04 -3.11
CA GLU A 68 18.67 12.45 -2.75
C GLU A 68 19.96 12.94 -2.13
N GLN A 69 20.34 14.15 -2.49
CA GLN A 69 21.44 14.90 -1.91
C GLN A 69 20.89 16.23 -1.43
N ARG A 70 21.04 16.46 -0.12
CA ARG A 70 20.65 17.72 0.49
C ARG A 70 21.82 18.68 0.48
N ASN A 71 21.67 19.78 -0.25
CA ASN A 71 22.61 20.90 -0.25
C ASN A 71 21.91 22.09 0.43
N ASN A 72 22.22 22.31 1.71
CA ASN A 72 21.58 23.32 2.55
C ASN A 72 20.04 23.13 2.63
N ASN A 73 19.29 23.98 1.92
CA ASN A 73 17.83 23.98 1.87
C ASN A 73 17.28 23.33 0.59
N ASP A 74 18.14 23.03 -0.39
CA ASP A 74 17.72 22.43 -1.65
C ASP A 74 17.99 20.93 -1.62
N VAL A 75 17.02 20.15 -2.10
CA VAL A 75 17.15 18.71 -2.28
C VAL A 75 17.26 18.43 -3.77
N GLN A 76 18.43 17.94 -4.19
CA GLN A 76 18.64 17.45 -5.53
C GLN A 76 18.49 15.93 -5.52
N TYR A 77 17.85 15.37 -6.54
CA TYR A 77 17.68 13.92 -6.65
C TYR A 77 18.16 13.41 -7.99
N SER A 78 18.62 12.17 -8.02
CA SER A 78 18.97 11.45 -9.23
C SER A 78 18.22 10.13 -9.28
N ILE A 79 17.59 9.83 -10.42
CA ILE A 79 16.85 8.60 -10.65
C ILE A 79 17.63 7.71 -11.62
N LYS A 80 17.87 6.46 -11.23
CA LYS A 80 18.57 5.46 -12.05
C LYS A 80 17.73 4.20 -12.16
N ASN A 81 17.86 3.51 -13.28
CA ASN A 81 17.29 2.16 -13.42
C ASN A 81 17.99 1.24 -12.41
N PHE A 82 17.19 0.42 -11.75
CA PHE A 82 17.67 -0.59 -10.82
C PHE A 82 17.40 -1.98 -11.40
N GLU A 83 18.41 -2.83 -11.43
CA GLU A 83 18.28 -4.21 -11.89
C GLU A 83 18.15 -5.14 -10.68
N ILE A 84 17.07 -5.92 -10.65
CA ILE A 84 16.82 -6.87 -9.57
C ILE A 84 17.51 -8.19 -9.86
N GLN A 85 18.19 -8.72 -8.85
CA GLN A 85 18.74 -10.07 -8.88
C GLN A 85 17.63 -11.13 -8.84
N ASP A 86 17.70 -12.13 -9.72
CA ASP A 86 16.65 -13.14 -9.93
C ASP A 86 15.28 -12.52 -10.23
N SER A 87 15.25 -11.62 -11.22
CA SER A 87 14.10 -10.79 -11.59
C SER A 87 12.78 -11.55 -11.63
N ASP A 88 12.74 -12.73 -12.25
CA ASP A 88 11.48 -13.44 -12.50
C ASP A 88 10.86 -14.01 -11.21
N ASN A 89 11.69 -14.56 -10.33
CA ASN A 89 11.26 -15.08 -9.03
C ASN A 89 10.88 -13.95 -8.07
N ALA A 90 11.64 -12.85 -8.06
CA ALA A 90 11.33 -11.69 -7.23
C ALA A 90 10.02 -11.02 -7.67
N ILE A 91 9.84 -10.81 -8.98
CA ILE A 91 8.64 -10.18 -9.55
C ILE A 91 7.41 -11.06 -9.37
N SER A 92 7.51 -12.38 -9.50
CA SER A 92 6.36 -13.27 -9.28
C SER A 92 5.90 -13.28 -7.81
N LYS A 93 6.84 -13.34 -6.85
CA LYS A 93 6.52 -13.19 -5.41
C LYS A 93 5.89 -11.84 -5.12
N PHE A 94 6.46 -10.77 -5.67
CA PHE A 94 5.93 -9.41 -5.55
C PHE A 94 4.50 -9.31 -6.09
N LYS A 95 4.23 -9.82 -7.29
CA LYS A 95 2.87 -9.84 -7.87
C LYS A 95 1.87 -10.52 -6.95
N ASN A 96 2.21 -11.71 -6.44
CA ASN A 96 1.34 -12.43 -5.52
C ASN A 96 1.05 -11.63 -4.24
N LYS A 97 2.04 -10.92 -3.69
CA LYS A 97 1.85 -10.06 -2.53
C LYS A 97 1.00 -8.83 -2.85
N LEU A 98 1.26 -8.19 -3.99
CA LEU A 98 0.50 -7.03 -4.47
C LEU A 98 -0.97 -7.40 -4.72
N ASP A 99 -1.25 -8.57 -5.30
CA ASP A 99 -2.60 -9.04 -5.56
C ASP A 99 -3.33 -9.39 -4.25
N LYS A 100 -2.63 -10.03 -3.30
CA LYS A 100 -3.14 -10.22 -1.93
C LYS A 100 -3.48 -8.88 -1.29
N PHE A 101 -2.58 -7.91 -1.34
CA PHE A 101 -2.81 -6.57 -0.80
C PHE A 101 -4.06 -5.92 -1.43
N LYS A 102 -4.14 -5.89 -2.76
CA LYS A 102 -5.30 -5.33 -3.48
C LYS A 102 -6.60 -6.04 -3.13
N SER A 103 -6.57 -7.36 -2.92
CA SER A 103 -7.76 -8.12 -2.53
C SER A 103 -8.31 -7.74 -1.15
N LYS A 104 -7.48 -7.17 -0.26
CA LYS A 104 -7.93 -6.67 1.05
C LYS A 104 -8.76 -5.38 0.94
N PHE A 105 -8.52 -4.59 -0.11
CA PHE A 105 -9.27 -3.36 -0.41
C PHE A 105 -10.45 -3.59 -1.34
N ALA A 106 -10.45 -4.70 -2.10
CA ALA A 106 -11.62 -5.14 -2.83
C ALA A 106 -12.73 -5.42 -1.82
N ASP A 107 -13.90 -4.79 -2.02
CA ASP A 107 -15.02 -4.99 -1.11
C ASP A 107 -15.32 -6.49 -1.01
N PRO A 108 -15.36 -7.07 0.21
CA PRO A 108 -15.76 -8.45 0.37
C PRO A 108 -17.17 -8.56 -0.22
N GLN A 109 -17.35 -9.44 -1.20
CA GLN A 109 -18.67 -9.72 -1.79
C GLN A 109 -19.72 -9.77 -0.67
N GLU A 110 -20.73 -8.91 -0.72
CA GLU A 110 -21.83 -8.79 0.27
C GLU A 110 -22.72 -10.06 0.36
N GLY A 111 -22.31 -11.20 -0.22
CA GLY A 111 -23.13 -12.41 -0.39
C GLY A 111 -22.75 -13.63 0.43
N GLY A 112 -21.73 -13.57 1.28
CA GLY A 112 -21.30 -14.72 2.09
C GLY A 112 -22.10 -14.86 3.38
N LYS A 113 -23.34 -15.39 3.32
CA LYS A 113 -24.11 -15.83 4.50
C LYS A 113 -23.21 -16.71 5.38
N LYS A 114 -22.63 -16.15 6.45
CA LYS A 114 -22.00 -16.96 7.51
C LYS A 114 -23.09 -17.88 8.03
N LYS A 115 -23.05 -19.16 7.65
CA LYS A 115 -23.90 -20.19 8.24
C LYS A 115 -23.49 -20.26 9.71
N ILE A 116 -24.23 -19.53 10.55
CA ILE A 116 -24.28 -19.81 11.98
C ILE A 116 -24.66 -21.28 12.07
N LYS A 117 -23.69 -22.12 12.42
CA LYS A 117 -23.97 -23.49 12.81
C LYS A 117 -24.90 -23.36 14.01
N LYS A 118 -26.19 -23.64 13.80
CA LYS A 118 -27.16 -23.81 14.87
C LYS A 118 -26.70 -25.01 15.68
N ASP A 119 -25.91 -24.76 16.71
CA ASP A 119 -25.74 -25.72 17.78
C ASP A 119 -27.11 -25.89 18.43
N LYS A 120 -27.74 -27.03 18.14
CA LYS A 120 -28.92 -27.52 18.84
C LYS A 120 -28.53 -27.71 20.29
N LYS A 121 -28.84 -26.75 21.17
CA LYS A 121 -29.00 -27.03 22.60
C LYS A 121 -30.40 -26.66 23.07
N SER A 122 -31.00 -27.72 23.61
CA SER A 122 -32.30 -27.89 24.24
C SER A 122 -32.83 -26.73 25.07
N LYS A 123 -34.14 -26.51 24.92
CA LYS A 123 -35.07 -25.81 25.83
C LYS A 123 -34.68 -25.90 27.31
N ARG A 124 -34.64 -24.76 28.01
CA ARG A 124 -35.27 -24.57 29.33
C ARG A 124 -35.49 -23.06 29.61
N LYS A 125 -36.67 -22.76 30.15
CA LYS A 125 -37.18 -21.44 30.57
C LYS A 125 -36.45 -20.93 31.81
N ASN A 126 -36.27 -19.61 31.92
CA ASN A 126 -36.51 -18.70 33.07
C ASN A 126 -35.82 -17.35 32.76
N LYS A 127 -36.56 -16.25 32.56
CA LYS A 127 -36.95 -15.19 33.52
C LYS A 127 -35.77 -14.43 34.13
N ASP A 128 -35.73 -13.14 33.74
CA ASP A 128 -35.17 -11.94 34.37
C ASP A 128 -33.85 -12.05 35.14
N GLU A 129 -32.83 -11.32 34.70
CA GLU A 129 -32.23 -10.23 35.48
C GLU A 129 -31.15 -9.50 34.66
N SER A 130 -31.01 -8.21 34.97
CA SER A 130 -30.08 -7.24 34.43
C SER A 130 -28.68 -7.78 34.18
N ASP A 131 -28.15 -7.59 32.97
CA ASP A 131 -26.72 -7.74 32.74
C ASP A 131 -26.12 -6.48 32.11
N SER A 132 -25.20 -5.90 32.88
CA SER A 132 -24.38 -4.76 32.56
C SER A 132 -23.57 -5.09 31.31
N SER A 133 -23.76 -4.34 30.24
CA SER A 133 -22.91 -4.40 29.05
C SER A 133 -21.53 -3.85 29.41
N SER A 134 -20.73 -4.69 30.08
CA SER A 134 -19.29 -4.54 30.18
C SER A 134 -18.73 -4.81 28.79
N GLU A 135 -18.53 -3.75 28.02
CA GLU A 135 -17.70 -3.81 26.82
C GLU A 135 -16.26 -4.09 27.28
N SER A 136 -15.96 -5.37 27.49
CA SER A 136 -14.59 -5.83 27.54
C SER A 136 -14.04 -5.71 26.13
N ASP A 137 -13.38 -4.60 25.83
CA ASP A 137 -12.52 -4.42 24.68
C ASP A 137 -11.39 -5.47 24.74
N SER A 138 -11.69 -6.66 24.24
CA SER A 138 -10.68 -7.69 24.00
C SER A 138 -9.85 -7.21 22.81
N PHE A 139 -8.76 -6.49 23.10
CA PHE A 139 -7.72 -6.10 22.14
C PHE A 139 -7.01 -7.30 21.47
N SER A 140 -7.49 -8.53 21.66
CA SER A 140 -6.87 -9.78 21.21
C SER A 140 -7.17 -10.15 19.75
N ASP A 141 -8.17 -9.54 19.12
CA ASP A 141 -8.58 -9.90 17.75
C ASP A 141 -8.20 -8.79 16.78
N PHE A 142 -6.90 -8.48 16.72
CA PHE A 142 -6.30 -7.64 15.67
C PHE A 142 -6.24 -8.42 14.35
N ASP A 143 -7.41 -8.83 13.86
CA ASP A 143 -7.56 -9.46 12.55
C ASP A 143 -7.25 -8.38 11.49
N SER A 144 -6.21 -8.61 10.67
CA SER A 144 -5.70 -7.60 9.74
C SER A 144 -6.81 -7.03 8.85
N ASP A 145 -7.77 -7.88 8.48
CA ASP A 145 -8.93 -7.54 7.64
C ASP A 145 -9.83 -6.47 8.27
N ASN A 146 -9.84 -6.36 9.60
CA ASN A 146 -10.62 -5.37 10.33
C ASN A 146 -9.96 -3.98 10.29
N ILE A 147 -8.62 -3.91 10.17
CA ILE A 147 -7.87 -2.66 10.04
C ILE A 147 -8.21 -1.98 8.72
N TYR A 148 -8.24 -2.70 7.59
CA TYR A 148 -8.53 -2.10 6.28
C TYR A 148 -9.95 -1.52 6.22
N LYS A 149 -10.92 -2.21 6.83
CA LYS A 149 -12.30 -1.72 6.95
C LYS A 149 -12.41 -0.50 7.84
N ARG A 150 -11.71 -0.49 8.99
CA ARG A 150 -11.66 0.66 9.90
C ARG A 150 -10.96 1.85 9.25
N ALA A 151 -9.82 1.63 8.60
CA ALA A 151 -9.15 2.64 7.79
C ALA A 151 -10.17 3.25 6.81
N LYS A 152 -10.77 2.46 5.91
CA LYS A 152 -11.79 2.97 4.96
C LYS A 152 -12.92 3.78 5.62
N LYS A 153 -13.38 3.41 6.82
CA LYS A 153 -14.50 4.05 7.54
C LYS A 153 -14.15 5.37 8.24
N TYR A 154 -12.94 5.51 8.78
CA TYR A 154 -12.51 6.69 9.54
C TYR A 154 -11.72 7.69 8.69
N LEU A 155 -11.57 7.44 7.39
CA LEU A 155 -10.76 8.28 6.52
C LEU A 155 -11.51 9.53 6.06
N PRO A 156 -10.90 10.72 6.20
CA PRO A 156 -11.40 11.90 5.54
C PRO A 156 -11.31 11.70 4.02
N VAL A 157 -12.43 11.92 3.33
CA VAL A 157 -12.63 11.67 1.88
C VAL A 157 -11.65 12.42 0.96
N ASN A 158 -10.83 13.33 1.49
CA ASN A 158 -10.00 14.27 0.73
C ASN A 158 -8.48 14.12 0.89
N GLN A 159 -7.95 13.05 1.50
CA GLN A 159 -6.49 12.88 1.60
C GLN A 159 -5.86 12.34 0.30
N PRO A 160 -4.73 12.91 -0.17
CA PRO A 160 -4.05 12.44 -1.37
C PRO A 160 -3.48 11.03 -1.18
N ILE A 161 -2.90 10.75 0.00
CA ILE A 161 -2.35 9.45 0.36
C ILE A 161 -2.90 9.12 1.75
N TYR A 162 -3.66 8.03 1.86
CA TYR A 162 -4.16 7.55 3.16
C TYR A 162 -3.65 6.16 3.52
N TYR A 163 -3.22 5.38 2.53
CA TYR A 163 -2.58 4.10 2.74
C TYR A 163 -1.33 4.01 1.90
N TRP A 164 -0.26 3.55 2.51
CA TRP A 164 1.03 3.36 1.89
C TRP A 164 1.50 1.93 2.14
N TRP A 165 1.40 1.10 1.12
CA TRP A 165 1.93 -0.26 1.16
C TRP A 165 3.25 -0.33 0.39
N TYR A 166 4.27 -0.92 0.99
CA TYR A 166 5.59 -1.03 0.38
C TYR A 166 6.20 -2.41 0.60
N ASP A 167 6.75 -3.01 -0.46
CA ASP A 167 7.52 -4.25 -0.38
C ASP A 167 9.00 -3.96 -0.64
N PRO A 168 9.84 -3.82 0.41
CA PRO A 168 11.27 -3.57 0.25
C PRO A 168 12.03 -4.81 -0.23
N TYR A 169 11.53 -6.03 0.01
CA TYR A 169 12.26 -7.27 -0.28
C TYR A 169 12.44 -7.53 -1.76
N VAL A 170 11.62 -6.89 -2.60
CA VAL A 170 11.77 -6.87 -4.05
C VAL A 170 13.18 -6.43 -4.47
N TYR A 171 13.78 -5.52 -3.71
CA TYR A 171 15.08 -4.92 -4.03
C TYR A 171 16.26 -5.55 -3.27
N ARG A 172 16.01 -6.51 -2.36
CA ARG A 172 17.04 -7.18 -1.53
C ARG A 172 17.97 -6.19 -0.81
N LEU A 173 17.39 -5.16 -0.20
CA LEU A 173 18.13 -4.12 0.51
C LEU A 173 18.35 -4.52 1.97
N ASP A 174 19.50 -4.16 2.53
CA ASP A 174 19.80 -4.36 3.96
C ASP A 174 19.06 -3.35 4.85
N SER A 175 18.77 -2.16 4.30
CA SER A 175 18.06 -1.08 4.99
C SER A 175 17.20 -0.28 4.03
N VAL A 176 16.09 0.26 4.52
CA VAL A 176 15.15 1.06 3.72
C VAL A 176 14.81 2.34 4.47
N TYR A 177 14.87 3.48 3.78
CA TYR A 177 14.33 4.74 4.28
C TYR A 177 12.85 4.84 3.91
N ILE A 178 12.03 5.20 4.89
CA ILE A 178 10.59 5.43 4.71
C ILE A 178 10.35 6.94 4.74
N PRO A 179 9.66 7.50 3.73
CA PRO A 179 9.34 8.92 3.73
C PRO A 179 8.50 9.31 4.94
N THR A 180 8.79 10.49 5.47
CA THR A 180 7.87 11.19 6.37
C THR A 180 7.01 12.14 5.55
N PHE A 181 5.74 12.26 5.90
CA PHE A 181 4.77 13.04 5.14
C PHE A 181 4.43 14.35 5.85
N TYR A 182 3.98 15.35 5.08
CA TYR A 182 3.42 16.57 5.66
C TYR A 182 2.14 16.27 6.44
N SER A 183 1.78 17.14 7.38
CA SER A 183 0.64 16.92 8.30
C SER A 183 -0.72 16.76 7.62
N TYR A 184 -0.89 17.22 6.38
CA TYR A 184 -2.12 17.01 5.60
C TYR A 184 -2.24 15.58 5.04
N VAL A 185 -1.18 14.78 5.16
CA VAL A 185 -1.10 13.39 4.73
C VAL A 185 -0.69 12.53 5.92
N THR A 186 -1.61 11.70 6.40
CA THR A 186 -1.38 10.83 7.57
C THR A 186 -1.66 9.38 7.19
N PRO A 187 -0.80 8.76 6.36
CA PRO A 187 -1.12 7.46 5.82
C PRO A 187 -0.84 6.37 6.84
N TYR A 188 -1.64 5.30 6.80
CA TYR A 188 -1.23 4.03 7.39
C TYR A 188 -0.12 3.43 6.53
N ILE A 189 1.03 3.16 7.14
CA ILE A 189 2.20 2.60 6.45
C ILE A 189 2.28 1.09 6.77
N GLU A 190 2.08 0.26 5.76
CA GLU A 190 2.25 -1.20 5.84
C GLU A 190 3.49 -1.61 5.04
N LEU A 191 4.42 -2.27 5.73
CA LEU A 191 5.56 -2.90 5.07
C LEU A 191 5.25 -4.39 4.88
N SER A 192 5.41 -4.88 3.66
CA SER A 192 5.33 -6.32 3.42
C SER A 192 6.57 -6.99 4.00
N LEU A 193 6.40 -7.62 5.16
CA LEU A 193 7.41 -8.47 5.79
C LEU A 193 7.17 -9.93 5.37
N PHE A 194 8.24 -10.60 4.94
CA PHE A 194 8.33 -12.04 4.58
C PHE A 194 7.25 -12.57 3.62
#